data_AF-A0A1F3QCI2-F1
#
_entry.id   AF-A0A1F3QCI2-F1
#
_cell.length_a   1.000
_cell.length_b   1.000
_cell.length_c   1.000
_cell.angle_alpha   90.00
_cell.angle_beta   90.00
_cell.angle_gamma   90.00
#
_symmetry.space_group_name_H-M   'P 1'
#
loop_
_entity.id
_entity.type
_entity.pdbx_description
1 polymer ?
#
loop_
_entity_poly.entity_id
_entity_poly.type
_entity_poly.pdbx_seq_one_letter_code
_entity_poly.pdbx_strand_id
1 'polypeptide(L)'
;MIKAIEKNVILAMIDEDWKEHLREMDELKQSVQGAVYEQKDPLLIYKFEAFKLFNRMLLKINKEVARFLMKSGLPQPKEGQPEIAAKEAPVPVKNDLANLKLSRPDYTSSSTGSP
;
A
#
# COMPACT_ATOMS: atom_id res chain seq x y z
N MET A 1 14.87 -18.87 2.60
CA MET A 1 15.28 -17.75 1.73
C MET A 1 14.77 -16.40 2.27
N ILE A 2 13.46 -16.21 2.44
CA ILE A 2 12.85 -14.95 2.93
C ILE A 2 13.44 -14.50 4.29
N LYS A 3 13.49 -15.37 5.31
CA LYS A 3 14.09 -15.04 6.62
C LYS A 3 15.55 -14.57 6.56
N ALA A 4 16.34 -15.11 5.62
CA ALA A 4 17.74 -14.71 5.46
C ALA A 4 17.87 -13.32 4.83
N ILE A 5 16.99 -13.01 3.87
CA ILE A 5 16.88 -11.68 3.27
C ILE A 5 16.44 -10.67 4.34
N GLU A 6 15.41 -10.99 5.13
CA GLU A 6 14.94 -10.12 6.22
C GLU A 6 16.06 -9.81 7.21
N LYS A 7 16.80 -10.84 7.65
CA LYS A 7 17.94 -10.66 8.55
C LYS A 7 19.02 -9.76 7.95
N ASN A 8 19.39 -9.98 6.69
CA ASN A 8 20.43 -9.19 6.03
C ASN A 8 20.02 -7.72 5.86
N VAL A 9 18.77 -7.45 5.50
CA VAL A 9 18.25 -6.08 5.37
C VAL A 9 18.20 -5.38 6.72
N ILE A 10 17.72 -6.06 7.77
CA ILE A 10 17.69 -5.50 9.12
C ILE A 10 19.12 -5.20 9.61
N LEU A 11 20.09 -6.09 9.36
CA LEU A 11 21.48 -5.85 9.74
C LEU A 11 22.04 -4.61 9.03
N ALA A 12 21.80 -4.49 7.73
CA ALA A 12 22.24 -3.33 6.95
C ALA A 12 21.60 -2.02 7.44
N MET A 13 20.33 -2.05 7.87
CA MET A 13 19.66 -0.90 8.48
C MET A 13 20.31 -0.50 9.81
N ILE A 14 20.59 -1.47 10.67
CA ILE A 14 21.26 -1.22 11.96
C ILE A 14 22.65 -0.61 11.74
N ASP A 15 23.43 -1.16 10.80
CA ASP A 15 24.78 -0.66 10.52
C ASP A 15 24.76 0.79 10.00
N GLU A 16 23.77 1.15 9.17
CA GLU A 16 23.62 2.51 8.66
C GLU A 16 23.24 3.50 9.76
N ASP A 17 22.24 3.16 10.59
CA ASP A 17 21.83 3.99 11.72
C ASP A 17 22.94 4.12 12.77
N TRP A 18 23.74 3.08 12.98
CA TRP A 18 24.90 3.13 13.86
C TRP A 18 25.99 4.05 13.33
N LYS A 19 26.30 3.99 12.03
CA LYS A 19 27.26 4.91 11.39
C LYS A 19 26.83 6.36 11.55
N GLU A 20 25.54 6.65 11.37
CA GLU A 20 25.01 8.00 11.56
C GLU A 20 25.07 8.43 13.02
N HIS A 21 24.72 7.54 13.97
CA HIS A 21 24.86 7.83 15.39
C HIS A 21 26.30 8.18 15.79
N LEU A 22 27.31 7.50 15.24
CA LEU A 22 28.71 7.84 15.49
C LEU A 22 29.06 9.24 14.97
N ARG A 23 28.53 9.65 13.82
CA ARG A 23 28.69 11.01 13.30
C ARG A 23 28.04 12.05 14.22
N GLU A 24 26.80 11.80 14.67
CA GLU A 24 26.11 12.66 15.64
C GLU A 24 26.89 12.78 16.96
N MET A 25 27.51 11.69 17.41
CA MET A 25 28.34 11.66 18.62
C MET A 25 29.62 12.49 18.48
N ASP A 26 30.26 12.46 17.31
CA ASP A 26 31.42 13.30 17.02
C ASP A 26 31.05 14.79 16.98
N GLU A 27 29.91 15.14 16.38
CA GLU A 27 29.37 16.50 16.38
C GLU A 27 29.02 16.97 17.80
N LEU A 28 28.38 16.12 18.60
CA LEU A 28 28.08 16.40 20.00
C LEU A 28 29.35 16.68 20.80
N LYS A 29 30.41 15.90 20.59
CA LYS A 29 31.69 16.10 21.26
C LYS A 29 32.30 17.47 20.95
N GLN A 30 32.23 17.92 19.70
CA GLN A 30 32.70 19.25 19.30
C GLN A 30 31.84 20.36 19.89
N SER A 31 30.51 20.21 19.88
CA SER A 31 29.57 21.17 20.44
C SER A 31 29.74 21.36 21.95
N VAL A 32 29.91 20.27 22.70
CA VAL A 32 30.13 20.31 24.15
C VAL A 32 31.46 21.00 24.50
N GLN A 33 32.50 20.83 23.69
CA GLN A 33 33.78 21.54 23.85
C GLN A 33 33.65 23.06 23.61
N GLY A 34 32.75 23.49 22.72
CA GLY A 34 32.43 24.91 22.52
C GLY A 34 31.54 25.51 23.61
N ALA A 35 30.66 24.71 24.21
CA ALA A 35 29.66 25.14 25.19
C ALA A 35 30.16 25.20 26.65
N VAL A 36 31.46 24.97 26.89
CA VAL A 36 32.10 24.97 28.23
C VAL A 36 31.95 26.33 28.97
N TYR A 37 31.49 27.38 28.28
CA TYR A 37 31.32 28.71 28.84
C TYR A 37 30.20 28.85 29.90
N GLU A 38 29.29 27.87 30.05
CA GLU A 38 28.11 27.96 30.95
C GLU A 38 28.31 27.36 32.36
N GLN A 39 29.54 27.09 32.82
CA GLN A 39 29.84 26.50 34.15
C GLN A 39 29.20 25.12 34.44
N LYS A 40 28.57 24.47 33.46
CA LYS A 40 28.11 23.08 33.58
C LYS A 40 29.26 22.14 33.24
N ASP A 41 29.33 21.00 33.94
CA ASP A 41 30.32 19.97 33.66
C ASP A 41 30.12 19.43 32.22
N PRO A 42 31.09 19.67 31.31
CA PRO A 42 30.98 19.24 29.91
C PRO A 42 30.81 17.73 29.80
N LEU A 43 31.43 16.95 30.70
CA LEU A 43 31.32 15.50 30.71
C LEU A 43 29.89 15.05 31.02
N LEU A 44 29.21 15.77 31.92
CA LEU A 44 27.84 15.46 32.29
C LEU A 44 26.87 15.75 31.14
N ILE A 45 27.02 16.89 30.46
CA ILE A 45 26.21 17.25 29.29
C ILE A 45 26.39 16.20 28.19
N TYR A 46 27.64 15.87 27.88
CA TYR A 46 27.95 14.87 26.86
C TYR A 46 27.25 13.54 27.16
N LYS A 47 27.33 13.04 28.40
CA LYS A 47 26.67 11.78 28.79
C LYS A 47 25.16 11.83 28.64
N PHE A 48 24.51 12.91 29.06
CA PHE A 48 23.06 13.05 28.96
C PHE A 48 22.59 13.16 27.51
N GLU A 49 23.24 14.00 26.71
CA GLU A 49 22.86 14.19 25.30
C GLU A 49 23.20 12.95 24.45
N ALA A 50 24.34 12.30 24.70
CA ALA A 50 24.70 11.04 24.05
C ALA A 50 23.65 9.95 24.32
N PHE A 51 23.19 9.84 25.58
CA PHE A 51 22.14 8.88 25.93
C PHE A 51 20.80 9.19 25.24
N LYS A 52 20.44 10.47 25.09
CA LYS A 52 19.26 10.87 24.31
C LYS A 52 19.40 10.51 22.84
N LEU A 53 20.56 10.77 22.21
CA LEU A 53 20.85 10.37 20.83
C LEU A 53 20.71 8.86 20.64
N PHE A 54 21.30 8.08 21.54
CA PHE A 54 21.21 6.62 21.52
C PHE A 54 19.77 6.12 21.58
N ASN A 55 18.95 6.67 22.50
CA ASN A 55 17.53 6.29 22.59
C ASN A 55 16.75 6.66 21.32
N ARG A 56 17.05 7.81 20.70
CA ARG A 56 16.44 8.19 19.41
C ARG A 56 16.80 7.21 18.29
N MET A 57 18.08 6.83 18.18
CA MET A 57 18.55 5.83 17.22
C MET A 57 17.82 4.49 17.42
N LEU A 58 17.74 3.99 18.66
CA LEU A 58 17.02 2.74 18.96
C LEU A 58 15.54 2.80 18.57
N LEU A 59 14.85 3.90 18.88
CA LEU A 59 13.44 4.07 18.51
C LEU A 59 13.26 4.12 16.98
N LYS A 60 14.19 4.76 16.26
CA LYS A 60 14.20 4.82 14.80
C LYS A 60 14.35 3.41 14.21
N ILE A 61 15.39 2.68 14.61
CA ILE A 61 15.65 1.29 14.17
C ILE A 61 14.42 0.42 14.44
N ASN A 62 13.87 0.45 15.67
CA ASN A 62 12.70 -0.35 16.02
C ASN A 62 11.49 -0.06 15.12
N LYS A 63 11.24 1.22 14.82
CA LYS A 63 10.14 1.63 13.93
C LYS A 63 10.39 1.21 12.49
N GLU A 64 11.62 1.26 12.01
CA GLU A 64 12.00 0.84 10.66
C GLU A 64 11.90 -0.67 10.48
N VAL A 65 12.46 -1.43 11.41
CA VAL A 65 12.37 -2.90 11.43
C VAL A 65 10.93 -3.36 11.51
N ALA A 66 10.11 -2.77 12.40
CA ALA A 66 8.69 -3.11 12.49
C ALA A 66 7.94 -2.83 11.18
N ARG A 67 8.15 -1.66 10.56
CA ARG A 67 7.55 -1.31 9.27
C ARG A 67 8.01 -2.25 8.14
N PHE A 68 9.28 -2.62 8.14
CA PHE A 68 9.85 -3.53 7.16
C PHE A 68 9.23 -4.92 7.27
N LEU A 69 9.16 -5.49 8.47
CA LEU A 69 8.53 -6.79 8.72
C LEU A 69 7.03 -6.80 8.40
N MET A 70 6.30 -5.72 8.70
CA MET A 70 4.89 -5.60 8.32
C MET A 70 4.68 -5.57 6.81
N LYS A 71 5.62 -5.02 6.04
CA LYS A 71 5.54 -4.95 4.58
C LYS A 71 6.09 -6.19 3.88
N SER A 72 7.05 -6.91 4.48
CA SER A 72 7.70 -8.08 3.86
C SER A 72 6.79 -9.32 3.77
N GLY A 73 5.75 -9.40 4.61
CA GLY A 73 4.83 -10.54 4.69
C GLY A 73 3.47 -10.38 4.01
N LEU A 74 3.13 -9.19 3.49
CA LEU A 74 1.85 -8.99 2.80
C LEU A 74 1.99 -9.41 1.33
N PRO A 75 1.31 -10.48 0.85
CA PRO A 75 1.04 -10.57 -0.57
C PRO A 75 0.30 -9.29 -0.94
N GLN A 76 0.82 -8.52 -1.90
CA GLN A 76 0.08 -7.39 -2.46
C GLN A 76 -1.34 -7.89 -2.75
N PRO A 77 -2.40 -7.19 -2.31
CA PRO A 77 -3.70 -7.42 -2.88
C PRO A 77 -3.48 -7.21 -4.38
N LYS A 78 -3.47 -8.30 -5.14
CA LYS A 78 -3.88 -8.20 -6.54
C LYS A 78 -5.29 -7.67 -6.40
N GLU A 79 -5.43 -6.35 -6.56
CA GLU A 79 -6.73 -5.73 -6.74
C GLU A 79 -7.41 -6.60 -7.78
N GLY A 80 -8.46 -7.28 -7.32
CA GLY A 80 -9.30 -8.02 -8.22
C GLY A 80 -9.72 -7.04 -9.29
N GLN A 81 -9.50 -7.40 -10.54
CA GLN A 81 -10.50 -7.10 -11.55
C GLN A 81 -11.65 -8.09 -11.31
N PRO A 82 -12.77 -7.64 -10.75
CA PRO A 82 -14.06 -8.15 -11.16
C PRO A 82 -14.79 -7.00 -11.83
N GLU A 83 -14.59 -6.84 -13.13
CA GLU A 83 -15.67 -6.34 -13.97
C GLU A 83 -15.90 -7.33 -15.10
N ILE A 84 -16.72 -8.32 -14.75
CA ILE A 84 -17.61 -8.96 -15.70
C ILE A 84 -18.57 -7.84 -16.17
N ALA A 85 -18.11 -7.01 -17.11
CA ALA A 85 -19.00 -6.17 -17.88
C ALA A 85 -19.62 -7.08 -18.94
N ALA A 86 -20.81 -7.59 -18.62
CA ALA A 86 -21.75 -8.07 -19.61
C ALA A 86 -21.94 -6.96 -20.68
N LYS A 87 -21.23 -7.08 -21.79
CA LYS A 87 -21.66 -6.49 -23.06
C LYS A 87 -22.05 -7.65 -23.97
N GLU A 88 -23.35 -7.93 -23.88
CA GLU A 88 -24.22 -8.45 -24.93
C GLU A 88 -23.49 -9.00 -26.15
N ALA A 89 -23.58 -10.32 -26.34
CA ALA A 89 -23.33 -10.92 -27.64
C ALA A 89 -24.45 -10.50 -28.61
N PRO A 90 -24.14 -9.97 -29.80
CA PRO A 90 -25.10 -9.96 -30.90
C PRO A 90 -24.61 -10.90 -31.99
N VAL A 91 -25.22 -12.07 -32.08
CA VAL A 91 -25.32 -12.84 -33.34
C VAL A 91 -26.69 -13.54 -33.36
N PRO A 92 -27.39 -13.71 -34.49
CA PRO A 92 -27.10 -13.31 -35.88
C PRO A 92 -28.26 -12.55 -36.59
N VAL A 93 -27.94 -11.91 -37.71
CA VAL A 93 -28.88 -11.29 -38.67
C VAL A 93 -29.96 -12.29 -39.12
N LYS A 94 -31.24 -11.91 -39.05
CA LYS A 94 -32.36 -12.64 -39.67
C LYS A 94 -33.34 -11.71 -40.40
N ASN A 95 -33.18 -11.70 -41.72
CA ASN A 95 -34.11 -11.48 -42.84
C ASN A 95 -35.36 -10.60 -42.68
N ASP A 96 -35.35 -9.52 -43.46
CA ASP A 96 -36.41 -9.00 -44.35
C ASP A 96 -37.82 -9.60 -44.19
N LEU A 97 -38.60 -8.99 -43.30
CA LEU A 97 -40.06 -9.18 -43.17
C LEU A 97 -40.86 -8.11 -43.94
N ALA A 98 -40.26 -7.48 -44.95
CA ALA A 98 -40.89 -6.41 -45.74
C ALA A 98 -41.90 -6.90 -46.80
N ASN A 99 -42.40 -8.14 -46.70
CA ASN A 99 -43.33 -8.71 -47.70
C ASN A 99 -44.55 -9.42 -47.11
N LEU A 100 -45.00 -9.04 -45.91
CA LEU A 100 -46.29 -9.51 -45.42
C LEU A 100 -47.41 -8.62 -45.97
N LYS A 101 -47.85 -8.93 -47.19
CA LYS A 101 -49.12 -8.46 -47.76
C LYS A 101 -50.25 -8.90 -46.81
N LEU A 102 -50.79 -7.96 -46.05
CA LEU A 102 -52.02 -8.17 -45.28
C LEU A 102 -53.21 -8.07 -46.24
N SER A 103 -53.57 -9.21 -46.84
CA SER A 103 -54.89 -9.38 -47.45
C SER A 103 -55.93 -9.41 -46.33
N ARG A 104 -56.74 -8.34 -46.27
CA ARG A 104 -57.99 -8.29 -45.51
C ARG A 104 -58.99 -9.25 -46.15
N PRO A 105 -59.75 -9.99 -45.35
CA PRO A 105 -61.17 -10.15 -45.66
C PRO A 105 -62.03 -9.71 -44.49
N ASP A 106 -62.93 -8.79 -44.79
CA ASP A 106 -64.13 -8.51 -44.01
C ASP A 106 -64.99 -9.77 -43.93
N TYR A 107 -65.59 -10.08 -42.77
CA TYR A 107 -67.05 -10.27 -42.63
C TYR A 107 -67.48 -10.60 -41.18
N THR A 108 -68.34 -9.72 -40.65
CA THR A 108 -69.51 -9.89 -39.76
C THR A 108 -69.54 -10.94 -38.61
N SER A 109 -69.63 -10.37 -37.41
CA SER A 109 -70.65 -10.58 -36.36
C SER A 109 -71.41 -11.91 -36.21
N SER A 110 -71.38 -12.35 -34.94
CA SER A 110 -72.49 -12.74 -34.07
C SER A 110 -73.21 -14.10 -34.23
N SER A 111 -73.17 -14.80 -33.10
CA SER A 111 -74.26 -15.48 -32.39
C SER A 111 -74.79 -16.85 -32.85
N THR A 112 -74.81 -17.74 -31.85
CA THR A 112 -75.82 -18.76 -31.49
C THR A 112 -75.88 -20.08 -32.25
N GLY A 113 -75.81 -21.18 -31.46
CA GLY A 113 -76.66 -22.36 -31.64
C GLY A 113 -75.94 -23.68 -31.96
N SER A 114 -75.67 -24.50 -30.95
CA SER A 114 -75.54 -25.97 -31.08
C SER A 114 -76.94 -26.62 -30.99
N PRO A 115 -77.12 -27.89 -31.39
CA PRO A 115 -76.53 -29.05 -30.72
C PRO A 115 -75.50 -29.83 -31.55
#